data_AF-A0A0N8JVQ8-F1
#
_entry.id   AF-A0A0N8JVQ8-F1
#
_cell.length_a   1.000
_cell.length_b   1.000
_cell.length_c   1.000
_cell.angle_alpha   90.00
_cell.angle_beta   90.00
_cell.angle_gamma   90.00
#
_symmetry.space_group_name_H-M   'P 1'
#
loop_
_entity.id
_entity.type
_entity.pdbx_description
1 polymer ?
#
loop_
_entity_poly.entity_id
_entity_poly.type
_entity_poly.pdbx_seq_one_letter_code
_entity_poly.pdbx_strand_id
1 'polypeptide(L)'
;YHVWTKGHAPTNYAKWRTATTPYKVEWECDFEPYVVVRRDCPEYDQRFVGFGWNKVSHIIELDAQEYDLVILPNAFMIHMPHAPSFDISKFRSSSSYRYCLSMLKEEFHQDLSRKYGAAALKYLTAERNI
;
A
#
# COMPACT_ATOMS: atom_id res chain seq x y z
N TYR A 1 6.50 19.85 4.46
CA TYR A 1 5.53 19.05 3.71
C TYR A 1 6.25 17.84 3.15
N HIS A 2 5.97 16.63 3.62
CA HIS A 2 6.60 15.43 3.07
C HIS A 2 5.53 14.67 2.29
N VAL A 3 5.57 14.80 0.97
CA VAL A 3 4.75 14.00 0.05
C VAL A 3 5.37 12.61 -0.02
N TRP A 4 4.57 11.57 0.23
CA TRP A 4 5.02 10.19 0.08
C TRP A 4 4.80 9.74 -1.37
N THR A 5 5.80 9.99 -2.22
CA THR A 5 5.68 9.74 -3.68
C THR A 5 5.57 8.27 -4.01
N LYS A 6 6.24 7.38 -3.26
CA LYS A 6 6.19 5.93 -3.46
C LYS A 6 4.76 5.38 -3.34
N GLY A 7 3.95 5.93 -2.44
CA GLY A 7 2.57 5.49 -2.20
C GLY A 7 1.65 5.57 -3.41
N HIS A 8 2.00 6.37 -4.41
CA HIS A 8 1.27 6.48 -5.66
C HIS A 8 2.16 6.35 -6.90
N ALA A 9 3.37 5.79 -6.78
CA ALA A 9 4.31 5.66 -7.89
C ALA A 9 3.71 4.94 -9.12
N PRO A 10 2.95 3.83 -8.97
CA PRO A 10 2.24 3.20 -10.09
C PRO A 10 1.19 4.07 -10.79
N THR A 11 0.72 5.15 -10.15
CA THR A 11 -0.22 6.08 -10.77
C THR A 11 0.53 6.96 -11.76
N ASN A 12 0.58 6.55 -13.02
CA ASN A 12 1.14 7.38 -14.09
C ASN A 12 0.27 8.65 -14.29
N TYR A 13 0.61 9.73 -13.58
CA TYR A 13 -0.13 11.00 -13.58
C TYR A 13 -0.17 11.67 -14.96
N ALA A 14 0.81 11.44 -15.83
CA ALA A 14 0.77 11.97 -17.19
C ALA A 14 -0.33 11.29 -18.02
N LYS A 15 -0.44 9.96 -17.90
CA LYS A 15 -1.52 9.17 -18.53
C LYS A 15 -2.88 9.45 -17.88
N TRP A 16 -2.94 9.44 -16.54
CA TRP A 16 -4.18 9.66 -15.79
C TRP A 16 -4.86 10.98 -16.16
N ARG A 17 -4.10 12.08 -16.28
CA ARG A 17 -4.63 13.42 -16.59
C ARG A 17 -5.38 13.52 -17.91
N THR A 18 -5.09 12.65 -18.88
CA THR A 18 -5.70 12.67 -20.21
C THR A 18 -6.56 11.43 -20.49
N ALA A 19 -6.57 10.45 -19.58
CA ALA A 19 -7.31 9.21 -19.75
C ALA A 19 -8.83 9.45 -19.65
N THR A 20 -9.58 8.93 -20.61
CA THR A 20 -11.05 8.95 -20.62
C THR A 20 -11.65 7.59 -20.28
N THR A 21 -10.83 6.53 -20.29
CA THR A 21 -11.22 5.15 -19.99
C THR A 21 -10.36 4.54 -18.90
N PRO A 22 -10.88 3.58 -18.11
CA PRO A 22 -10.10 2.86 -17.12
C PRO A 22 -8.90 2.14 -17.74
N TYR A 23 -7.81 2.02 -16.97
CA TYR A 23 -6.62 1.29 -17.41
C TYR A 23 -5.96 0.53 -16.26
N LYS A 24 -5.37 -0.62 -16.59
CA LYS A 24 -4.61 -1.43 -15.64
C LYS A 24 -3.27 -0.79 -15.31
N VAL A 25 -2.84 -0.99 -14.07
CA VAL A 25 -1.49 -0.69 -13.58
C VAL A 25 -0.95 -1.91 -12.87
N GLU A 26 0.37 -2.06 -12.89
CA GLU A 26 1.03 -3.09 -12.10
C GLU A 26 1.28 -2.58 -10.69
N TRP A 27 1.27 -3.51 -9.73
CA TRP A 27 1.69 -3.21 -8.37
C TRP A 27 3.18 -2.83 -8.31
N GLU A 28 3.52 -1.89 -7.42
CA GLU A 28 4.91 -1.60 -7.04
C GLU A 28 5.02 -1.47 -5.51
N CYS A 29 6.25 -1.55 -4.99
CA CYS A 29 6.51 -1.49 -3.56
C CYS A 29 5.99 -0.19 -2.93
N ASP A 30 5.46 -0.31 -1.71
CA ASP A 30 4.81 0.76 -0.94
C ASP A 30 3.53 1.36 -1.58
N PHE A 31 2.96 0.77 -2.64
CA PHE A 31 1.74 1.29 -3.26
C PHE A 31 0.54 1.26 -2.28
N GLU A 32 -0.07 2.42 -2.05
CA GLU A 32 -1.18 2.61 -1.09
C GLU A 32 -2.33 3.49 -1.64
N PRO A 33 -2.97 3.11 -2.76
CA PRO A 33 -4.10 3.85 -3.31
C PRO A 33 -5.36 3.77 -2.44
N TYR A 34 -6.31 4.65 -2.72
CA TYR A 34 -7.70 4.45 -2.31
C TYR A 34 -8.38 3.54 -3.34
N VAL A 35 -9.03 2.48 -2.88
CA VAL A 35 -9.65 1.47 -3.75
C VAL A 35 -11.12 1.30 -3.46
N VAL A 36 -11.87 0.92 -4.50
CA VAL A 36 -13.20 0.32 -4.36
C VAL A 36 -13.06 -1.12 -4.80
N VAL A 37 -13.31 -2.04 -3.89
CA VAL A 37 -13.15 -3.48 -4.11
C VAL A 37 -14.43 -4.20 -3.68
N ARG A 38 -14.63 -5.43 -4.17
CA ARG A 38 -15.77 -6.26 -3.75
C ARG A 38 -15.71 -6.54 -2.24
N ARG A 39 -16.88 -6.78 -1.64
CA ARG A 39 -17.02 -7.03 -0.20
C ARG A 39 -16.31 -8.29 0.28
N ASP A 40 -16.14 -9.29 -0.58
CA ASP A 40 -15.47 -10.55 -0.28
C ASP A 40 -13.93 -10.49 -0.40
N CYS A 41 -13.37 -9.28 -0.45
CA CYS A 41 -11.93 -9.06 -0.39
C CYS A 41 -11.34 -9.46 0.98
N PRO A 42 -10.02 -9.71 1.08
CA PRO A 42 -9.35 -9.83 2.37
C PRO A 42 -9.62 -8.61 3.26
N GLU A 43 -9.79 -8.87 4.56
CA GLU A 43 -9.87 -7.80 5.56
C GLU A 43 -8.50 -7.16 5.78
N TYR A 44 -8.49 -5.96 6.36
CA TYR A 44 -7.24 -5.34 6.81
C TYR A 44 -6.59 -6.15 7.92
N ASP A 45 -5.27 -6.32 7.86
CA ASP A 45 -4.51 -6.93 8.95
C ASP A 45 -4.52 -5.99 10.17
N GLN A 46 -5.18 -6.45 11.22
CA GLN A 46 -5.43 -5.69 12.45
C GLN A 46 -4.16 -5.41 13.27
N ARG A 47 -3.01 -6.01 12.93
CA ARG A 47 -1.72 -5.72 13.57
C ARG A 47 -1.18 -4.33 13.18
N PHE A 48 -1.51 -3.84 11.99
CA PHE A 48 -1.06 -2.53 11.50
C PHE A 48 -1.96 -1.40 12.00
N VAL A 49 -1.76 -1.01 13.27
CA VAL A 49 -2.49 0.08 13.92
C VAL A 49 -1.73 1.40 13.90
N GLY A 50 -2.47 2.51 13.92
CA GLY A 50 -1.90 3.86 13.94
C GLY A 50 -1.33 4.28 12.59
N PHE A 51 -0.07 4.72 12.56
CA PHE A 51 0.58 5.23 11.36
C PHE A 51 1.43 4.16 10.67
N GLY A 52 1.13 3.97 9.38
CA GLY A 52 1.97 3.23 8.44
C GLY A 52 1.45 1.83 8.10
N TRP A 53 1.65 1.44 6.85
CA TRP A 53 1.57 0.07 6.33
C TRP A 53 0.21 -0.67 6.40
N ASN A 54 -0.81 -0.06 6.97
CA ASN A 54 -2.19 -0.57 6.92
C ASN A 54 -2.75 -0.68 5.49
N LYS A 55 -2.61 0.37 4.66
CA LYS A 55 -3.04 0.30 3.26
C LYS A 55 -2.12 -0.55 2.40
N VAL A 56 -0.81 -0.42 2.60
CA VAL A 56 0.20 -1.17 1.83
C VAL A 56 0.00 -2.67 1.98
N SER A 57 -0.15 -3.18 3.21
CA SER A 57 -0.37 -4.61 3.45
C SER A 57 -1.63 -5.13 2.77
N HIS A 58 -2.73 -4.38 2.83
CA HIS A 58 -3.98 -4.74 2.17
C HIS A 58 -3.84 -4.82 0.65
N ILE A 59 -3.17 -3.85 0.03
CA ILE A 59 -2.94 -3.80 -1.42
C ILE A 59 -2.01 -4.94 -1.87
N ILE A 60 -0.99 -5.27 -1.08
CA ILE A 60 -0.15 -6.44 -1.32
C ILE A 60 -0.99 -7.72 -1.30
N GLU A 61 -1.89 -7.89 -0.32
CA GLU A 61 -2.70 -9.10 -0.24
C GLU A 61 -3.71 -9.22 -1.39
N LEU A 62 -4.29 -8.10 -1.85
CA LEU A 62 -5.12 -8.07 -3.06
C LEU A 62 -4.34 -8.50 -4.30
N ASP A 63 -3.15 -7.95 -4.50
CA ASP A 63 -2.27 -8.33 -5.61
C ASP A 63 -1.81 -9.80 -5.51
N ALA A 64 -1.63 -10.32 -4.28
CA ALA A 64 -1.28 -11.72 -4.03
C ALA A 64 -2.43 -12.70 -4.37
N GLN A 65 -3.67 -12.21 -4.34
CA GLN A 65 -4.87 -12.91 -4.79
C GLN A 65 -5.20 -12.65 -6.28
N GLU A 66 -4.25 -12.09 -7.04
CA GLU A 66 -4.37 -11.84 -8.49
C GLU A 66 -5.51 -10.86 -8.86
N TYR A 67 -5.83 -9.91 -7.97
CA TYR A 67 -6.75 -8.83 -8.31
C TYR A 67 -6.13 -7.90 -9.37
N ASP A 68 -6.93 -7.51 -10.34
CA ASP A 68 -6.55 -6.47 -11.30
C ASP A 68 -6.59 -5.08 -10.66
N LEU A 69 -5.45 -4.39 -10.64
CA LEU A 69 -5.37 -2.99 -10.20
C LEU A 69 -5.73 -2.07 -11.38
N VAL A 70 -6.90 -1.43 -11.31
CA VAL A 70 -7.45 -0.60 -12.38
C VAL A 70 -7.62 0.85 -11.91
N ILE A 71 -7.03 1.79 -12.64
CA ILE A 71 -7.23 3.23 -12.41
C ILE A 71 -8.54 3.66 -13.05
N LEU A 72 -9.36 4.37 -12.27
CA LEU A 72 -10.59 5.03 -12.72
C LEU A 72 -10.31 6.54 -12.90
N PRO A 73 -10.13 7.05 -14.13
CA PRO A 73 -9.70 8.44 -14.32
C PRO A 73 -10.72 9.47 -13.84
N ASN A 74 -12.02 9.12 -13.87
CA ASN A 74 -13.11 10.01 -13.46
C ASN A 74 -13.54 9.84 -11.99
N ALA A 75 -12.91 8.94 -11.23
CA ALA A 75 -13.21 8.71 -9.82
C ALA A 75 -11.92 8.88 -9.00
N PHE A 76 -11.68 10.11 -8.57
CA PHE A 76 -10.47 10.47 -7.84
C PHE A 76 -10.79 11.38 -6.66
N MET A 77 -9.82 11.48 -5.75
CA MET A 77 -9.81 12.45 -4.67
C MET A 77 -8.48 13.18 -4.66
N ILE A 78 -8.49 14.43 -4.23
CA ILE A 78 -7.29 15.23 -4.08
C ILE A 78 -6.94 15.28 -2.60
N HIS A 79 -5.76 14.77 -2.25
CA HIS A 79 -5.24 14.89 -0.90
C HIS A 79 -4.82 16.35 -0.66
N MET A 80 -5.55 17.03 0.21
CA MET A 80 -5.27 18.42 0.54
C MET A 80 -4.21 18.50 1.64
N PRO A 81 -3.30 19.47 1.56
CA PRO A 81 -2.45 19.83 2.66
C PRO A 81 -3.21 19.99 4.01
N HIS A 82 -2.86 19.17 5.01
CA HIS A 82 -3.29 19.30 6.40
C HIS A 82 -2.13 19.20 7.42
N ALA A 83 -2.41 19.54 8.68
CA ALA A 83 -1.45 19.37 9.77
C ALA A 83 -1.11 17.89 10.01
N PRO A 84 0.10 17.54 10.47
CA PRO A 84 0.45 16.16 10.82
C PRO A 84 -0.50 15.61 11.89
N SER A 85 -0.90 14.34 11.76
CA SER A 85 -1.67 13.65 12.80
C SER A 85 -0.83 13.36 14.05
N PHE A 86 -1.49 12.94 15.12
CA PHE A 86 -0.80 12.48 16.32
C PHE A 86 0.01 11.19 16.06
N ASP A 87 -0.53 10.28 15.27
CA ASP A 87 0.13 8.99 15.00
C ASP A 87 1.40 9.14 14.16
N ILE A 88 1.42 10.06 13.17
CA ILE A 88 2.67 10.33 12.43
C ILE A 88 3.73 10.95 13.36
N SER A 89 3.32 11.74 14.34
CA SER A 89 4.24 12.31 15.33
C SER A 89 4.85 11.21 16.22
N LYS A 90 4.03 10.26 16.70
CA LYS A 90 4.50 9.07 17.43
C LYS A 90 5.45 8.21 16.61
N PHE A 91 5.10 7.92 15.35
CA PHE A 91 5.95 7.15 14.44
C PHE A 91 7.32 7.81 14.25
N ARG A 92 7.35 9.14 14.10
CA ARG A 92 8.60 9.90 13.92
C ARG A 92 9.44 9.99 15.20
N SER A 93 8.81 10.13 16.37
CA SER A 93 9.54 10.31 17.63
C SER A 93 10.00 9.01 18.29
N SER A 94 9.33 7.88 18.03
CA SER A 94 9.63 6.60 18.70
C SER A 94 10.41 5.64 17.80
N SER A 95 11.66 5.34 18.18
CA SER A 95 12.47 4.28 17.55
C SER A 95 11.86 2.90 17.76
N SER A 96 11.36 2.62 18.97
CA SER A 96 10.67 1.36 19.30
C SER A 96 9.44 1.13 18.42
N TYR A 97 8.65 2.18 18.14
CA TYR A 97 7.52 2.07 17.22
C TYR A 97 7.99 1.58 15.84
N ARG A 98 9.03 2.21 15.28
CA ARG A 98 9.55 1.86 13.95
C ARG A 98 10.14 0.46 13.92
N TYR A 99 10.79 0.05 15.00
CA TYR A 99 11.31 -1.31 15.17
C TYR A 99 10.18 -2.34 15.19
N CYS A 100 9.15 -2.13 16.02
CA CYS A 100 7.97 -2.99 16.06
C CYS A 100 7.26 -3.06 14.69
N LEU A 101 7.12 -1.92 14.01
CA LEU A 101 6.55 -1.90 12.66
C LEU A 101 7.40 -2.74 11.68
N SER A 102 8.73 -2.62 11.71
CA SER A 102 9.61 -3.44 10.87
C SER A 102 9.41 -4.93 11.10
N MET A 103 9.37 -5.35 12.37
CA MET A 103 9.12 -6.76 12.73
C MET A 103 7.76 -7.24 12.22
N LEU A 104 6.72 -6.40 12.31
CA LEU A 104 5.39 -6.74 11.79
C LEU A 104 5.36 -6.88 10.27
N LYS A 105 6.13 -6.07 9.53
CA LYS A 105 6.26 -6.22 8.07
C LYS A 105 6.88 -7.56 7.69
N GLU A 106 7.95 -7.95 8.38
CA GLU A 106 8.62 -9.23 8.16
C GLU A 106 7.67 -10.41 8.45
N GLU A 107 6.94 -10.34 9.57
CA GLU A 107 5.95 -11.36 9.93
C GLU A 107 4.84 -11.46 8.88
N PHE A 108 4.31 -10.32 8.43
CA PHE A 108 3.30 -10.25 7.37
C PHE A 108 3.80 -10.88 6.06
N HIS A 109 5.03 -10.61 5.64
CA HIS A 109 5.59 -11.24 4.44
C HIS A 109 5.77 -12.75 4.58
N GLN A 110 6.15 -13.23 5.77
CA GLN A 110 6.21 -14.67 6.04
C GLN A 110 4.81 -15.30 5.98
N ASP A 111 3.79 -14.64 6.54
CA ASP A 111 2.40 -15.12 6.50
C ASP A 111 1.87 -15.19 5.06
N LEU A 112 2.12 -14.15 4.25
CA LEU A 112 1.81 -14.17 2.82
C LEU A 112 2.50 -15.32 2.09
N SER A 113 3.77 -15.57 2.39
CA SER A 113 4.53 -16.67 1.79
C SER A 113 3.95 -18.03 2.14
N ARG A 114 3.50 -18.22 3.39
CA ARG A 114 2.80 -19.43 3.83
C ARG A 114 1.45 -19.60 3.15
N LYS A 115 0.71 -18.50 2.95
CA LYS A 115 -0.66 -18.51 2.43
C LYS A 115 -0.74 -18.64 0.90
N TYR A 116 0.13 -17.93 0.17
CA TYR A 116 0.06 -17.81 -1.29
C TYR A 116 1.28 -18.40 -2.02
N GLY A 117 2.28 -18.91 -1.30
CA GLY A 117 3.43 -19.61 -1.89
C GLY A 117 4.22 -18.73 -2.85
N ALA A 118 4.45 -19.24 -4.07
CA ALA A 118 5.29 -18.58 -5.07
C ALA A 118 4.80 -17.17 -5.47
N ALA A 119 3.49 -16.92 -5.43
CA ALA A 119 2.92 -15.61 -5.74
C ALA A 119 3.39 -14.51 -4.77
N ALA A 120 3.77 -14.88 -3.54
CA ALA A 120 4.24 -13.95 -2.53
C ALA A 120 5.74 -13.59 -2.64
N LEU A 121 6.52 -14.35 -3.42
CA LEU A 121 7.97 -14.15 -3.53
C LEU A 121 8.34 -12.78 -4.08
N LYS A 122 7.50 -12.19 -4.95
CA LYS A 122 7.73 -10.86 -5.53
C LYS A 122 7.75 -9.74 -4.48
N TYR A 123 7.08 -9.93 -3.34
CA TYR A 123 7.02 -8.93 -2.28
C TYR A 123 8.26 -8.94 -1.39
N LEU A 124 8.83 -10.12 -1.14
CA LEU A 124 10.08 -10.28 -0.37
C LEU A 124 11.28 -9.66 -1.09
N THR A 125 11.34 -9.78 -2.42
CA THR A 125 12.40 -9.15 -3.22
C THR A 125 12.20 -7.64 -3.35
N ALA A 126 10.97 -7.16 -3.42
CA ALA A 126 10.66 -5.73 -3.47
C ALA A 126 11.10 -4.99 -2.20
N GLU A 127 10.91 -5.59 -1.02
CA GLU A 127 11.34 -4.98 0.26
C GLU A 127 12.87 -4.89 0.39
N ARG A 128 13.61 -5.89 -0.12
CA ARG A 128 15.08 -5.94 -0.04
C ARG A 128 15.81 -4.98 -0.97
N ASN A 129 15.12 -4.43 -1.98
CA ASN A 129 15.69 -3.53 -2.98
C ASN A 129 15.50 -2.04 -2.64
N ILE A 130 15.09 -1.73 -1.39
CA ILE A 130 14.88 -0.38 -0.86
C ILE A 130 15.91 -0.08 0.22
#